data_AF-A0A5N5WV93-F1
#
_entry.id   AF-A0A5N5WV93-F1
#
_cell.length_a   1.000
_cell.length_b   1.000
_cell.length_c   1.000
_cell.angle_alpha   90.00
_cell.angle_beta   90.00
_cell.angle_gamma   90.00
#
_symmetry.space_group_name_H-M   'P 1'
#
loop_
_entity.id
_entity.type
_entity.pdbx_description
1 polymer ?
#
loop_
_entity_poly.entity_id
_entity_poly.type
_entity_poly.pdbx_seq_one_letter_code
_entity_poly.pdbx_strand_id
1 'polypeptide(L)'
;MMAVLAHRYECVEAVESFAELWAENLKGEVPSAYSDDLAKWISIVWIFQHDSLFQKTTRVAVRQSTGPLSAMDVPLSRIVTDEIECTRQGAIHEIIDCLCSRIDWELMPDSGVYCCEDCDAMILGMLLRQLKIRRFYPLPLPPFKGISFEFMLRTLAAFP
;
A
#
# COMPACT_ATOMS: atom_id res chain seq x y z
N MET A 1 -24.41 -6.83 -0.37
CA MET A 1 -25.17 -7.88 -1.10
C MET A 1 -25.82 -7.35 -2.38
N MET A 2 -26.50 -6.20 -2.36
CA MET A 2 -27.14 -5.63 -3.57
C MET A 2 -26.19 -5.40 -4.75
N ALA A 3 -25.01 -4.80 -4.53
CA ALA A 3 -24.01 -4.58 -5.59
C ALA A 3 -23.59 -5.89 -6.29
N VAL A 4 -23.37 -6.95 -5.50
CA VAL A 4 -22.97 -8.28 -5.99
C VAL A 4 -24.05 -8.91 -6.85
N LEU A 5 -25.31 -8.79 -6.42
CA LEU A 5 -26.45 -9.32 -7.17
C LEU A 5 -26.67 -8.51 -8.44
N ALA A 6 -26.62 -7.18 -8.37
CA ALA A 6 -26.79 -6.30 -9.53
C ALA A 6 -25.72 -6.57 -10.61
N HIS A 7 -24.46 -6.73 -10.19
CA HIS A 7 -23.38 -7.12 -11.10
C HIS A 7 -23.59 -8.51 -11.70
N ARG A 8 -24.00 -9.50 -10.88
CA ARG A 8 -24.22 -10.89 -11.33
C ARG A 8 -25.38 -11.03 -12.32
N TYR A 9 -26.44 -10.27 -12.13
CA TYR A 9 -27.64 -10.30 -13.00
C TYR A 9 -27.60 -9.23 -14.10
N GLU A 10 -26.44 -8.58 -14.31
CA GLU A 10 -26.25 -7.56 -15.35
C GLU A 10 -27.30 -6.45 -15.30
N CYS A 11 -27.66 -6.02 -14.09
CA CYS A 11 -28.69 -5.01 -13.83
C CYS A 11 -28.17 -3.87 -12.94
N VAL A 12 -26.90 -3.50 -13.11
CA VAL A 12 -26.24 -2.42 -12.36
C VAL A 12 -26.96 -1.09 -12.62
N GLU A 13 -27.29 -0.80 -13.87
CA GLU A 13 -28.00 0.42 -14.30
C GLU A 13 -29.36 0.56 -13.63
N ALA A 14 -30.06 -0.56 -13.40
CA ALA A 14 -31.39 -0.55 -12.77
C ALA A 14 -31.35 -0.14 -11.28
N VAL A 15 -30.19 -0.25 -10.64
CA VAL A 15 -30.00 0.10 -9.22
C VAL A 15 -29.03 1.25 -8.98
N GLU A 16 -28.44 1.80 -10.05
CA GLU A 16 -27.40 2.84 -10.00
C GLU A 16 -27.88 4.09 -9.25
N SER A 17 -29.12 4.54 -9.52
CA SER A 17 -29.72 5.70 -8.85
C SER A 17 -29.85 5.52 -7.33
N PHE A 18 -30.04 4.28 -6.87
CA PHE A 18 -30.07 3.96 -5.44
C PHE A 18 -28.66 3.81 -4.87
N ALA A 19 -27.71 3.32 -5.68
CA ALA A 19 -26.33 3.16 -5.29
C ALA A 19 -25.64 4.49 -5.02
N GLU A 20 -25.90 5.54 -5.80
CA GLU A 20 -25.43 6.89 -5.51
C GLU A 20 -25.93 7.37 -4.13
N LEU A 21 -27.23 7.22 -3.88
CA LEU A 21 -27.84 7.62 -2.61
C LEU A 21 -27.27 6.81 -1.42
N TRP A 22 -27.02 5.51 -1.59
CA TRP A 22 -26.35 4.70 -0.57
C TRP A 22 -24.91 5.14 -0.36
N ALA A 23 -24.17 5.37 -1.45
CA ALA A 23 -22.78 5.80 -1.39
C ALA A 23 -22.67 7.11 -0.60
N GLU A 24 -23.54 8.09 -0.86
CA GLU A 24 -23.61 9.35 -0.12
C GLU A 24 -23.90 9.17 1.38
N ASN A 25 -24.94 8.39 1.71
CA ASN A 25 -25.33 8.16 3.10
C ASN A 25 -24.28 7.37 3.88
N LEU A 26 -23.51 6.52 3.20
CA LEU A 26 -22.54 5.63 3.81
C LEU A 26 -21.08 6.13 3.66
N LYS A 27 -20.84 7.33 3.11
CA LYS A 27 -19.46 7.90 2.98
C LYS A 27 -18.72 7.96 4.32
N GLY A 28 -19.47 8.17 5.42
CA GLY A 28 -18.94 8.20 6.78
C GLY A 28 -18.54 6.82 7.33
N GLU A 29 -19.07 5.74 6.74
CA GLU A 29 -18.80 4.36 7.16
C GLU A 29 -17.64 3.71 6.40
N VAL A 30 -17.06 4.42 5.43
CA VAL A 30 -15.92 3.93 4.65
C VAL A 30 -14.73 3.67 5.58
N PRO A 31 -14.23 2.43 5.66
CA PRO A 31 -13.13 2.09 6.57
C PRO A 31 -11.88 2.92 6.29
N SER A 32 -11.31 3.49 7.35
CA SER A 32 -10.03 4.21 7.29
C SER A 32 -8.82 3.27 7.45
N ALA A 33 -9.07 2.02 7.82
CA ALA A 33 -8.08 0.98 7.99
C ALA A 33 -8.36 -0.22 7.08
N TYR A 34 -7.31 -0.96 6.76
CA TYR A 34 -7.45 -2.23 6.02
C TYR A 34 -8.24 -3.25 6.84
N SER A 35 -9.31 -3.78 6.25
CA SER A 35 -10.18 -4.81 6.81
C SER A 35 -10.90 -5.55 5.68
N ASP A 36 -11.56 -6.67 6.01
CA ASP A 36 -12.42 -7.38 5.05
C ASP A 36 -13.56 -6.48 4.54
N ASP A 37 -14.01 -5.54 5.36
CA ASP A 37 -15.03 -4.57 4.96
C ASP A 37 -14.49 -3.55 3.96
N LEU A 38 -13.22 -3.15 4.07
CA LEU A 38 -12.59 -2.30 3.06
C LEU A 38 -12.57 -2.99 1.69
N ALA A 39 -12.28 -4.30 1.65
CA ALA A 39 -12.29 -5.06 0.41
C ALA A 39 -13.69 -5.09 -0.24
N LYS A 40 -14.74 -5.30 0.58
CA LYS A 40 -16.15 -5.21 0.12
C LYS A 40 -16.49 -3.82 -0.41
N TRP A 41 -16.04 -2.78 0.29
CA TRP A 41 -16.22 -1.39 -0.11
C TRP A 41 -15.59 -1.10 -1.47
N ILE A 42 -14.35 -1.54 -1.70
CA ILE A 42 -13.67 -1.41 -3.00
C ILE A 42 -14.50 -2.06 -4.11
N SER A 43 -15.11 -3.23 -3.86
CA SER A 43 -15.93 -3.89 -4.88
C SER A 43 -17.22 -3.13 -5.16
N ILE A 44 -17.91 -2.66 -4.11
CA ILE A 44 -19.14 -1.88 -4.25
C ILE A 44 -18.88 -0.62 -5.08
N VAL A 45 -17.87 0.16 -4.71
CA VAL A 45 -17.58 1.44 -5.37
C VAL A 45 -16.98 1.24 -6.77
N TRP A 46 -16.34 0.10 -7.03
CA TRP A 46 -15.89 -0.29 -8.37
C TRP A 46 -17.07 -0.66 -9.27
N ILE A 47 -18.02 -1.49 -8.80
CA ILE A 47 -19.21 -1.90 -9.56
C ILE A 47 -20.03 -0.68 -9.98
N PHE A 48 -20.20 0.29 -9.09
CA PHE A 48 -20.96 1.52 -9.33
C PHE A 48 -20.13 2.69 -9.86
N GLN A 49 -18.88 2.45 -10.27
CA GLN A 49 -17.99 3.47 -10.88
C GLN A 49 -17.87 4.78 -10.07
N HIS A 50 -17.84 4.71 -8.74
CA HIS A 50 -17.75 5.90 -7.90
C HIS A 50 -16.28 6.30 -7.65
N ASP A 51 -15.69 7.01 -8.61
CA ASP A 51 -14.24 7.31 -8.70
C ASP A 51 -13.59 7.81 -7.41
N SER A 52 -14.17 8.83 -6.76
CA SER A 52 -13.55 9.43 -5.56
C SER A 52 -13.49 8.47 -4.36
N LEU A 53 -14.50 7.62 -4.19
CA LEU A 53 -14.53 6.59 -3.17
C LEU A 53 -13.63 5.41 -3.55
N PHE A 54 -13.59 5.06 -4.84
CA PHE A 54 -12.67 4.06 -5.35
C PHE A 54 -11.22 4.45 -5.09
N GLN A 55 -10.82 5.69 -5.42
CA GLN A 55 -9.47 6.18 -5.13
C GLN A 55 -9.17 6.21 -3.62
N LYS A 56 -10.13 6.64 -2.79
CA LYS A 56 -9.95 6.68 -1.33
C LYS A 56 -9.73 5.29 -0.76
N THR A 57 -10.58 4.33 -1.11
CA THR A 57 -10.55 2.96 -0.56
C THR A 57 -9.34 2.17 -1.07
N THR A 58 -9.02 2.26 -2.36
CA THR A 58 -7.83 1.60 -2.93
C THR A 58 -6.53 2.18 -2.37
N ARG A 59 -6.45 3.50 -2.13
CA ARG A 59 -5.30 4.11 -1.44
C ARG A 59 -5.08 3.55 -0.04
N VAL A 60 -6.16 3.32 0.73
CA VAL A 60 -6.04 2.67 2.06
C VAL A 60 -5.52 1.25 1.90
N ALA A 61 -6.05 0.48 0.94
CA ALA A 61 -5.60 -0.89 0.68
C ALA A 61 -4.12 -0.96 0.27
N VAL A 62 -3.69 -0.15 -0.69
CA VAL A 62 -2.27 -0.05 -1.12
C VAL A 62 -1.36 0.26 0.06
N ARG A 63 -1.74 1.19 0.93
CA ARG A 63 -0.89 1.63 2.05
C ARG A 63 -0.78 0.60 3.17
N GLN A 64 -1.88 -0.08 3.49
CA GLN A 64 -2.01 -0.81 4.75
C GLN A 64 -2.05 -2.32 4.61
N SER A 65 -2.39 -2.85 3.43
CA SER A 65 -2.35 -4.30 3.21
C SER A 65 -0.92 -4.83 3.29
N THR A 66 -0.79 -6.08 3.71
CA THR A 66 0.49 -6.79 3.86
C THR A 66 0.67 -7.88 2.80
N GLY A 67 -0.18 -7.87 1.77
CA GLY A 67 -0.26 -8.90 0.74
C GLY A 67 -1.46 -8.65 -0.17
N PRO A 68 -1.66 -9.53 -1.17
CA PRO A 68 -2.80 -9.43 -2.07
C PRO A 68 -4.12 -9.42 -1.31
N LEU A 69 -5.07 -8.60 -1.77
CA LEU A 69 -6.44 -8.61 -1.28
C LEU A 69 -7.03 -10.01 -1.43
N SER A 70 -7.52 -10.58 -0.32
CA SER A 70 -8.22 -11.86 -0.36
C SER A 70 -9.62 -11.64 -0.91
N ALA A 71 -9.90 -12.13 -2.12
CA ALA A 71 -11.20 -11.99 -2.79
C ALA A 71 -12.28 -12.93 -2.22
N MET A 72 -12.10 -13.44 -1.00
CA MET A 72 -13.03 -14.37 -0.38
C MET A 72 -14.33 -13.59 -0.13
N ASP A 73 -15.39 -13.95 -0.87
CA ASP A 73 -16.78 -13.50 -0.73
C ASP A 73 -17.22 -12.23 -1.49
N VAL A 74 -16.40 -11.64 -2.37
CA VAL A 74 -16.83 -10.49 -3.18
C VAL A 74 -16.41 -10.63 -4.64
N PRO A 75 -17.24 -10.26 -5.62
CA PRO A 75 -16.84 -10.09 -7.02
C PRO A 75 -15.90 -8.88 -7.15
N LEU A 76 -14.70 -8.99 -6.59
CA LEU A 76 -13.59 -8.12 -6.95
C LEU A 76 -13.02 -8.64 -8.26
N SER A 77 -13.04 -7.80 -9.29
CA SER A 77 -12.33 -8.11 -10.53
C SER A 77 -10.87 -8.36 -10.21
N ARG A 78 -10.32 -9.45 -10.76
CA ARG A 78 -8.88 -9.76 -10.64
C ARG A 78 -8.03 -8.60 -11.10
N ILE A 79 -8.49 -7.86 -12.11
CA ILE A 79 -7.82 -6.66 -12.61
C ILE A 79 -7.63 -5.65 -11.46
N VAL A 80 -8.66 -5.40 -10.65
CA VAL A 80 -8.59 -4.45 -9.54
C VAL A 80 -7.67 -4.95 -8.43
N THR A 81 -7.78 -6.23 -8.05
CA THR A 81 -6.93 -6.78 -6.98
C THR A 81 -5.47 -6.85 -7.39
N ASP A 82 -5.20 -7.21 -8.64
CA ASP A 82 -3.84 -7.31 -9.19
C ASP A 82 -3.23 -5.91 -9.33
N GLU A 83 -4.00 -4.90 -9.74
CA GLU A 83 -3.51 -3.51 -9.83
C GLU A 83 -3.19 -2.92 -8.45
N ILE A 84 -4.02 -3.22 -7.44
CA ILE A 84 -3.76 -2.80 -6.04
C ILE A 84 -2.48 -3.46 -5.51
N GLU A 85 -2.31 -4.76 -5.76
CA GLU A 85 -1.09 -5.48 -5.35
C GLU A 85 0.14 -4.98 -6.11
N CYS A 86 0.03 -4.76 -7.42
CA CYS A 86 1.10 -4.18 -8.25
C CYS A 86 1.53 -2.81 -7.71
N THR A 87 0.56 -1.93 -7.45
CA THR A 87 0.80 -0.60 -6.89
C THR A 87 1.46 -0.67 -5.51
N ARG A 88 1.03 -1.60 -4.65
CA ARG A 88 1.62 -1.83 -3.34
C ARG A 88 3.07 -2.30 -3.45
N GLN A 89 3.34 -3.27 -4.32
CA GLN A 89 4.69 -3.78 -4.56
C GLN A 89 5.61 -2.67 -5.08
N GLY A 90 5.15 -1.89 -6.06
CA GLY A 90 5.91 -0.76 -6.63
C GLY A 90 6.25 0.28 -5.57
N ALA A 91 5.26 0.73 -4.78
CA ALA A 91 5.48 1.73 -3.74
C ALA A 91 6.44 1.25 -2.63
N ILE A 92 6.40 -0.03 -2.28
CA ILE A 92 7.37 -0.61 -1.32
C ILE A 92 8.75 -0.73 -1.97
N HIS A 93 8.82 -1.16 -3.23
CA HIS A 93 10.07 -1.30 -3.97
C HIS A 93 10.81 0.04 -4.08
N GLU A 94 10.11 1.14 -4.37
CA GLU A 94 10.71 2.48 -4.42
C GLU A 94 11.43 2.86 -3.13
N ILE A 95 10.84 2.57 -1.96
CA ILE A 95 11.49 2.84 -0.68
C ILE A 95 12.73 1.96 -0.49
N ILE A 96 12.63 0.67 -0.83
CA ILE A 96 13.75 -0.27 -0.73
C ILE A 96 14.89 0.16 -1.65
N ASP A 97 14.59 0.56 -2.89
CA ASP A 97 15.58 1.03 -3.86
C ASP A 97 16.26 2.32 -3.39
N CYS A 98 15.51 3.24 -2.77
CA CYS A 98 16.09 4.40 -2.11
C CYS A 98 17.05 4.01 -0.98
N LEU A 99 16.70 3.03 -0.15
CA LEU A 99 17.57 2.55 0.93
C LEU A 99 18.82 1.84 0.39
N CYS A 100 18.68 1.00 -0.64
CA CYS A 100 19.80 0.35 -1.33
C CYS A 100 20.75 1.41 -1.89
N SER A 101 20.22 2.34 -2.67
CA SER A 101 20.99 3.44 -3.28
C SER A 101 21.71 4.27 -2.22
N ARG A 102 21.07 4.53 -1.08
CA ARG A 102 21.70 5.22 0.04
C ARG A 102 22.83 4.41 0.67
N ILE A 103 22.65 3.10 0.86
CA ILE A 103 23.71 2.22 1.40
C ILE A 103 24.90 2.17 0.44
N ASP A 104 24.65 2.00 -0.85
CA ASP A 104 25.68 1.91 -1.88
C ASP A 104 26.46 3.23 -1.99
N TRP A 105 25.76 4.36 -1.92
CA TRP A 105 26.38 5.69 -1.88
C TRP A 105 27.33 5.85 -0.68
N GLU A 106 26.95 5.39 0.50
CA GLU A 106 27.79 5.48 1.70
C GLU A 106 28.93 4.44 1.73
N LEU A 107 28.86 3.38 0.92
CA LEU A 107 29.93 2.38 0.75
C LEU A 107 31.04 2.88 -0.18
N MET A 108 30.70 3.71 -1.17
CA MET A 108 31.63 4.28 -2.14
C MET A 108 31.33 5.78 -2.32
N PRO A 109 31.54 6.62 -1.29
CA PRO A 109 31.38 8.04 -1.46
C PRO A 109 32.42 8.56 -2.44
N ASP A 110 32.00 9.39 -3.40
CA ASP A 110 32.92 10.24 -4.15
C ASP A 110 33.64 11.11 -3.11
N SER A 111 34.92 10.81 -2.86
CA SER A 111 35.74 11.28 -1.74
C SER A 111 35.32 12.63 -1.12
N GLY A 112 35.02 12.66 0.18
CA GLY A 112 34.81 13.90 0.94
C GLY A 112 33.39 14.47 0.89
N VAL A 113 32.34 13.62 0.80
CA VAL A 113 30.95 14.07 0.93
C VAL A 113 30.67 14.69 2.30
N TYR A 114 31.24 14.09 3.35
CA TYR A 114 31.18 14.61 4.73
C TYR A 114 32.55 15.08 5.22
N CYS A 115 32.78 14.99 6.53
CA CYS A 115 33.94 15.58 7.20
C CYS A 115 35.25 14.80 6.97
N CYS A 116 35.18 13.46 6.91
CA CYS A 116 36.27 12.52 6.72
C CYS A 116 35.74 11.09 6.49
N GLU A 117 36.60 10.15 6.12
CA GLU A 117 36.22 8.74 5.90
C GLU A 117 35.58 8.10 7.16
N ASP A 118 36.02 8.48 8.36
CA ASP A 118 35.41 7.98 9.62
C ASP A 118 33.97 8.50 9.80
N CYS A 119 33.68 9.74 9.37
CA CYS A 119 32.34 10.31 9.35
C CYS A 119 31.44 9.51 8.39
N ASP A 120 31.93 9.17 7.20
CA ASP A 120 31.21 8.38 6.19
C ASP A 120 30.89 6.97 6.73
N ALA A 121 31.90 6.29 7.29
CA ALA A 121 31.73 4.98 7.91
C ALA A 121 30.77 5.00 9.11
N MET A 122 30.77 6.07 9.91
CA MET A 122 29.86 6.24 11.03
C MET A 122 28.41 6.37 10.57
N ILE A 123 28.13 7.15 9.52
CA ILE A 123 26.78 7.32 8.97
C ILE A 123 26.24 5.99 8.44
N LEU A 124 27.05 5.27 7.65
CA LEU A 124 26.71 3.94 7.17
C LEU A 124 26.43 2.98 8.35
N GLY A 125 27.31 2.97 9.35
CA GLY A 125 27.16 2.13 10.53
C GLY A 125 25.88 2.43 11.32
N MET A 126 25.53 3.71 11.47
CA MET A 126 24.27 4.12 12.12
C MET A 126 23.06 3.66 11.31
N LEU A 127 23.06 3.87 9.98
CA LEU A 127 21.98 3.46 9.09
C LEU A 127 21.74 1.95 9.15
N LEU A 128 22.80 1.15 8.95
CA LEU A 128 22.72 -0.31 8.99
C LEU A 128 22.29 -0.81 10.38
N ARG A 129 22.76 -0.18 11.45
CA ARG A 129 22.34 -0.51 12.82
C ARG A 129 20.85 -0.23 13.03
N GLN A 130 20.33 0.90 12.58
CA GLN A 130 18.90 1.23 12.68
C GLN A 130 18.04 0.24 11.89
N LEU A 131 18.43 -0.07 10.64
CA LEU A 131 17.74 -1.08 9.82
C LEU A 131 17.76 -2.46 10.50
N LYS A 132 18.90 -2.86 11.10
CA LYS A 132 19.03 -4.14 11.79
C LYS A 132 18.19 -4.23 13.06
N ILE A 133 18.20 -3.20 13.92
CA ILE A 133 17.38 -3.15 15.15
C ILE A 133 15.89 -3.29 14.81
N ARG A 134 15.47 -2.71 13.69
CA ARG A 134 14.08 -2.74 13.21
C ARG A 134 13.76 -3.96 12.32
N ARG A 135 14.69 -4.89 12.17
CA ARG A 135 14.57 -6.12 11.35
C ARG A 135 14.29 -5.87 9.85
N PHE A 136 14.73 -4.72 9.35
CA PHE A 136 14.72 -4.41 7.91
C PHE A 136 16.03 -4.75 7.21
N TYR A 137 17.09 -5.11 7.94
CA TYR A 137 18.33 -5.60 7.34
C TYR A 137 18.49 -7.12 7.56
N PRO A 138 18.76 -7.92 6.51
CA PRO A 138 18.90 -7.53 5.11
C PRO A 138 17.58 -6.98 4.53
N LEU A 139 17.68 -6.06 3.55
CA LEU A 139 16.51 -5.43 2.95
C LEU A 139 15.55 -6.48 2.38
N PRO A 140 14.23 -6.36 2.63
CA PRO A 140 13.26 -7.33 2.17
C PRO A 140 13.23 -7.39 0.65
N LEU A 141 12.93 -8.57 0.12
CA LEU A 141 12.79 -8.81 -1.32
C LEU A 141 11.32 -9.00 -1.70
N PRO A 142 10.93 -8.70 -2.95
CA PRO A 142 9.60 -9.04 -3.45
C PRO A 142 9.35 -10.56 -3.31
N PRO A 143 8.11 -10.98 -2.99
CA PRO A 143 6.87 -10.20 -3.03
C PRO A 143 6.46 -9.52 -1.71
N PHE A 144 7.38 -8.95 -0.91
CA PHE A 144 7.10 -8.09 0.27
C PHE A 144 5.91 -8.53 1.16
N LYS A 145 5.74 -9.85 1.33
CA LYS A 145 4.62 -10.43 2.09
C LYS A 145 4.82 -10.14 3.58
N GLY A 146 3.75 -9.79 4.26
CA GLY A 146 3.78 -9.40 5.67
C GLY A 146 4.22 -7.95 5.91
N ILE A 147 4.55 -7.19 4.87
CA ILE A 147 5.04 -5.81 4.97
C ILE A 147 4.04 -4.87 4.30
N SER A 148 3.55 -3.88 5.05
CA SER A 148 2.76 -2.78 4.48
C SER A 148 3.62 -1.55 4.26
N PHE A 149 3.24 -0.73 3.29
CA PHE A 149 3.89 0.55 3.01
C PHE A 149 3.84 1.48 4.23
N GLU A 150 2.71 1.52 4.93
CA GLU A 150 2.53 2.31 6.15
C GLU A 150 3.47 1.87 7.28
N PHE A 151 3.68 0.57 7.45
CA PHE A 151 4.65 0.05 8.42
C PHE A 151 6.08 0.48 8.08
N MET A 152 6.44 0.46 6.80
CA MET A 152 7.76 0.89 6.33
C MET A 152 7.98 2.39 6.57
N LEU A 153 7.01 3.24 6.21
CA LEU A 153 7.10 4.69 6.46
C LEU A 153 7.26 5.01 7.95
N ARG A 154 6.46 4.39 8.82
CA ARG A 154 6.56 4.60 10.27
C ARG A 154 7.90 4.15 10.84
N THR A 155 8.43 3.08 10.29
CA THR A 155 9.75 2.58 10.68
C THR A 155 10.83 3.60 10.34
N LEU A 156 10.82 4.11 9.11
CA LEU A 156 11.83 5.05 8.62
C LEU A 156 11.69 6.44 9.25
N ALA A 157 10.47 6.91 9.50
CA ALA A 157 10.21 8.18 10.17
C ALA A 157 10.72 8.24 11.62
N ALA A 158 11.00 7.08 12.22
CA ALA A 158 11.55 6.97 13.57
C ALA A 158 13.08 6.82 13.58
N PHE A 159 13.75 7.05 12.44
CA PHE A 159 15.21 7.17 12.40
C PHE A 159 15.61 8.51 13.01
N PRO A 160 16.73 8.56 13.75
CA PRO A 160 17.22 9.79 14.37
C PRO A 160 17.69 10.82 13.34
#